data_AF-A0A965CV22-F1
#
_entry.id   AF-A0A965CV22-F1
#
_cell.length_a   1.000
_cell.length_b   1.000
_cell.length_c   1.000
_cell.angle_alpha   90.00
_cell.angle_beta   90.00
_cell.angle_gamma   90.00
#
_symmetry.space_group_name_H-M   'P 1'
#
loop_
_entity.id
_entity.type
_entity.pdbx_description
1 polymer ?
#
loop_
_entity_poly.entity_id
_entity_poly.type
_entity_poly.pdbx_seq_one_letter_code
_entity_poly.pdbx_strand_id
1 'polypeptide(L)'
;MRKLVVLICIFLIISGLLLSFPEWNLWFEHEELLVLFHIWLGLFFMVIFPMYAWDHIRTHRHRLKSLTPVSFTGGSQLMAGIGLILSGLILLLYSSGGLRLASDSHEILTYVLILTLIFHSRSSRN
;
A
#
# COMPACT_ATOMS: atom_id res chain seq x y z
N MET A 1 -13.57 2.92 9.40
CA MET A 1 -12.83 2.60 8.16
C MET A 1 -11.39 3.12 8.16
N ARG A 2 -11.12 4.43 8.37
CA ARG A 2 -9.73 4.97 8.33
C ARG A 2 -8.70 4.19 9.14
N LYS A 3 -8.95 3.96 10.44
CA LYS A 3 -8.01 3.25 11.33
C LYS A 3 -7.70 1.83 10.85
N LEU A 4 -8.72 1.14 10.33
CA LEU A 4 -8.59 -0.21 9.78
C LEU A 4 -7.70 -0.21 8.54
N VAL A 5 -7.95 0.69 7.58
CA VAL A 5 -7.13 0.82 6.35
C VAL A 5 -5.68 1.12 6.70
N VAL A 6 -5.44 2.05 7.62
CA VAL A 6 -4.08 2.39 8.07
C VAL A 6 -3.40 1.18 8.72
N LEU A 7 -4.10 0.43 9.57
CA LEU A 7 -3.56 -0.77 10.21
C LEU A 7 -3.19 -1.84 9.17
N ILE A 8 -4.07 -2.08 8.19
CA ILE A 8 -3.81 -2.99 7.06
C ILE A 8 -2.59 -2.52 6.27
N CYS A 9 -2.50 -1.23 5.93
CA CYS A 9 -1.34 -0.68 5.24
C CYS A 9 -0.05 -0.93 6.02
N ILE A 10 -0.05 -0.70 7.34
CA ILE A 10 1.13 -0.91 8.19
C ILE A 10 1.57 -2.38 8.12
N PHE A 11 0.63 -3.32 8.31
CA PHE A 11 0.96 -4.74 8.25
C PHE A 11 1.41 -5.20 6.86
N LEU A 12 0.82 -4.66 5.78
CA LEU A 12 1.26 -4.93 4.41
C LEU A 12 2.66 -4.39 4.13
N ILE A 13 2.95 -3.16 4.58
CA ILE A 13 4.28 -2.57 4.45
C ILE A 13 5.31 -3.40 5.20
N ILE A 14 5.05 -3.75 6.47
CA ILE A 14 6.00 -4.52 7.28
C ILE A 14 6.23 -5.90 6.66
N SER A 15 5.16 -6.62 6.31
CA SER A 15 5.29 -7.96 5.72
C SER A 15 5.97 -7.90 4.34
N GLY A 16 5.67 -6.91 3.51
CA GLY A 16 6.33 -6.72 2.22
C GLY A 16 7.83 -6.43 2.37
N LEU A 17 8.22 -5.57 3.30
CA LEU A 17 9.62 -5.28 3.57
C LEU A 17 10.38 -6.51 4.09
N LEU A 18 9.77 -7.32 4.96
CA LEU A 18 10.37 -8.56 5.44
C LEU A 18 10.55 -9.60 4.32
N LEU A 19 9.69 -9.59 3.31
CA LEU A 19 9.83 -10.45 2.11
C LEU A 19 10.90 -9.91 1.15
N SER A 20 11.04 -8.59 1.02
CA SER A 20 12.07 -7.95 0.18
C SER A 20 13.47 -8.01 0.80
N PHE A 21 13.57 -8.00 2.12
CA PHE A 21 14.82 -8.07 2.89
C PHE A 21 14.78 -9.27 3.83
N PRO A 22 14.98 -10.50 3.31
CA PRO A 22 14.91 -11.70 4.12
C PRO A 22 15.83 -11.64 5.35
N GLU A 23 16.99 -10.99 5.26
CA GLU A 23 17.93 -10.81 6.37
C GLU A 23 17.34 -10.09 7.60
N TRP A 24 16.22 -9.37 7.45
CA TRP A 24 15.48 -8.76 8.56
C TRP A 24 14.47 -9.72 9.20
N ASN A 25 14.10 -10.79 8.51
CA ASN A 25 13.14 -11.77 8.98
C ASN A 25 13.80 -12.77 9.93
N LEU A 26 13.78 -12.48 11.23
CA LEU A 26 14.27 -13.39 12.27
C LEU A 26 13.54 -14.76 12.32
N TRP A 27 12.46 -14.92 11.55
CA TRP A 27 11.58 -16.09 11.49
C TRP A 27 11.66 -16.77 10.12
N PHE A 28 12.87 -16.95 9.58
CA PHE A 28 13.11 -17.57 8.27
C PHE A 28 12.39 -18.91 8.08
N GLU A 29 12.26 -19.71 9.14
CA GLU A 29 11.57 -21.00 9.13
C GLU A 29 10.06 -20.90 8.83
N HIS A 30 9.50 -19.69 8.83
CA HIS A 30 8.07 -19.41 8.65
C HIS A 30 7.80 -18.43 7.50
N GLU A 31 8.71 -18.34 6.52
CA GLU A 31 8.55 -17.47 5.35
C GLU A 31 7.24 -17.74 4.59
N GLU A 32 6.83 -19.00 4.44
CA GLU A 32 5.57 -19.36 3.78
C GLU A 32 4.35 -18.74 4.47
N LEU A 33 4.35 -18.68 5.81
CA LEU A 33 3.27 -18.05 6.58
C LEU A 33 3.27 -16.53 6.38
N LEU A 34 4.44 -15.91 6.29
CA LEU A 34 4.57 -14.48 6.00
C LEU A 34 4.04 -14.14 4.60
N VAL A 35 4.38 -14.95 3.59
CA VAL A 35 3.86 -14.83 2.23
C VAL A 35 2.34 -14.96 2.23
N LEU A 36 1.80 -16.00 2.88
CA LEU A 36 0.37 -16.23 2.96
C LEU A 36 -0.35 -15.07 3.66
N PHE A 37 0.20 -14.57 4.77
CA PHE A 37 -0.31 -13.41 5.49
C PHE A 37 -0.35 -12.16 4.60
N HIS A 38 0.75 -11.87 3.89
CA HIS A 38 0.85 -10.72 2.99
C HIS A 38 -0.20 -10.79 1.86
N ILE A 39 -0.35 -11.95 1.23
CA ILE A 39 -1.32 -12.18 0.14
C ILE A 39 -2.75 -11.98 0.65
N TRP A 40 -3.15 -12.65 1.74
CA TRP A 40 -4.51 -12.55 2.27
C TRP A 40 -4.87 -11.13 2.69
N LEU A 41 -3.92 -10.45 3.35
CA LEU A 41 -4.11 -9.08 3.75
C LEU A 41 -4.20 -8.14 2.52
N GLY A 42 -3.45 -8.44 1.45
CA GLY A 42 -3.49 -7.72 0.18
C GLY A 42 -4.82 -7.89 -0.54
N LEU A 43 -5.40 -9.10 -0.54
CA LEU A 43 -6.74 -9.36 -1.06
C LEU A 43 -7.81 -8.60 -0.27
N PHE A 44 -7.68 -8.53 1.05
CA PHE A 44 -8.60 -7.72 1.87
C PHE A 44 -8.45 -6.22 1.58
N PHE A 45 -7.21 -5.75 1.45
CA PHE A 45 -6.89 -4.37 1.10
C PHE A 45 -7.49 -3.96 -0.25
N MET A 46 -7.46 -4.84 -1.25
CA MET A 46 -8.05 -4.61 -2.57
C MET A 46 -9.53 -4.23 -2.53
N VAL A 47 -10.27 -4.72 -1.54
CA VAL A 47 -11.69 -4.37 -1.38
C VAL A 47 -11.85 -3.13 -0.51
N ILE A 48 -11.20 -3.11 0.65
CA ILE A 48 -11.42 -2.08 1.67
C ILE A 48 -10.81 -0.73 1.25
N PHE A 49 -9.68 -0.73 0.56
CA PHE A 49 -9.00 0.51 0.15
C PHE A 49 -9.80 1.32 -0.86
N PRO A 50 -10.29 0.77 -1.99
CA PRO A 50 -11.14 1.53 -2.92
C PRO A 50 -12.42 2.06 -2.26
N MET A 51 -13.08 1.26 -1.41
CA MET A 51 -14.26 1.70 -0.67
C MET A 51 -13.94 2.90 0.23
N TYR A 52 -12.86 2.82 1.00
CA TYR A 52 -12.42 3.92 1.85
C TYR A 52 -12.00 5.16 1.04
N ALA A 53 -11.23 4.97 -0.03
CA ALA A 53 -10.77 6.06 -0.88
C ALA A 53 -11.94 6.82 -1.49
N TRP A 54 -12.95 6.09 -2.00
CA TRP A 54 -14.16 6.68 -2.56
C TRP A 54 -14.93 7.53 -1.53
N ASP A 55 -15.21 6.97 -0.36
CA ASP A 55 -15.90 7.67 0.73
C ASP A 55 -15.11 8.91 1.20
N HIS A 56 -13.80 8.77 1.34
CA HIS A 56 -12.91 9.85 1.76
C HIS A 56 -12.87 10.99 0.73
N ILE A 57 -12.76 10.68 -0.56
CA ILE A 57 -12.78 11.65 -1.66
C ILE A 57 -14.12 12.36 -1.72
N ARG A 58 -15.22 11.62 -1.62
CA ARG A 58 -16.58 12.19 -1.65
C ARG A 58 -16.78 13.18 -0.51
N THR A 59 -16.34 12.83 0.69
CA THR A 59 -16.43 13.67 1.90
C THR A 59 -15.58 14.93 1.78
N HIS A 60 -14.39 14.83 1.20
CA HIS A 60 -13.43 15.94 1.11
C HIS A 60 -13.33 16.58 -0.28
N ARG A 61 -14.35 16.39 -1.14
CA ARG A 61 -14.39 16.90 -2.53
C ARG A 61 -14.04 18.38 -2.68
N HIS A 62 -14.35 19.20 -1.67
CA HIS A 62 -14.03 20.62 -1.69
C HIS A 62 -12.52 20.90 -1.63
N ARG A 63 -11.74 20.06 -0.93
CA ARG A 63 -10.28 20.15 -0.79
C ARG A 63 -9.52 19.74 -2.06
N LEU A 64 -10.20 19.04 -2.97
CA LEU A 64 -9.64 18.62 -4.26
C LEU A 64 -9.74 19.72 -5.33
N LYS A 65 -10.46 20.81 -5.05
CA LYS A 65 -10.60 21.93 -5.98
C LYS A 65 -9.33 22.79 -6.09
N SER A 66 -8.40 22.65 -5.15
CA SER A 66 -7.11 23.36 -5.15
C SER A 66 -5.98 22.37 -4.89
N LEU A 67 -4.87 22.56 -5.61
CA LEU A 67 -3.65 21.77 -5.42
C LEU A 67 -2.97 22.19 -4.11
N THR A 68 -3.38 21.55 -3.03
CA THR A 68 -2.77 21.65 -1.71
C THR A 68 -1.84 20.46 -1.44
N PRO A 69 -0.85 20.58 -0.54
CA PRO A 69 -0.03 19.44 -0.14
C PRO A 69 -0.85 18.24 0.37
N VAL A 70 -1.98 18.49 1.03
CA VAL A 70 -2.94 17.45 1.46
C VAL A 70 -3.56 16.73 0.26
N SER A 71 -4.03 17.48 -0.74
CA SER A 71 -4.63 16.90 -1.96
C SER A 71 -3.60 16.13 -2.80
N PHE A 72 -2.36 16.63 -2.90
CA PHE A 72 -1.29 16.00 -3.64
C PHE A 72 -0.87 14.68 -2.97
N THR A 73 -0.56 14.71 -1.67
CA THR A 73 -0.18 13.50 -0.93
C THR A 73 -1.31 12.48 -0.87
N GLY A 74 -2.58 12.91 -0.75
CA GLY A 74 -3.74 12.02 -0.83
C GLY A 74 -3.92 11.40 -2.22
N GLY A 75 -3.70 12.17 -3.30
CA GLY A 75 -3.70 11.66 -4.67
C GLY A 75 -2.59 10.65 -4.92
N SER A 76 -1.37 10.93 -4.45
CA SER A 76 -0.24 10.00 -4.56
C SER A 76 -0.48 8.71 -3.79
N GLN A 77 -1.10 8.77 -2.60
CA GLN A 77 -1.52 7.56 -1.87
C GLN A 77 -2.55 6.75 -2.64
N LEU A 78 -3.51 7.40 -3.30
CA LEU A 78 -4.51 6.73 -4.14
C LEU A 78 -3.84 5.99 -5.30
N MET A 79 -2.96 6.67 -6.03
CA MET A 79 -2.23 6.08 -7.16
C MET A 79 -1.31 4.94 -6.70
N ALA A 80 -0.58 5.12 -5.59
CA ALA A 80 0.26 4.08 -5.01
C ALA A 80 -0.56 2.86 -4.59
N GLY A 81 -1.68 3.06 -3.89
CA GLY A 81 -2.56 1.98 -3.45
C GLY A 81 -3.18 1.20 -4.61
N ILE A 82 -3.65 1.89 -5.66
CA ILE A 82 -4.14 1.22 -6.88
C ILE A 82 -3.01 0.46 -7.57
N GLY A 83 -1.84 1.09 -7.72
CA GLY A 83 -0.67 0.46 -8.33
C GLY A 83 -0.24 -0.81 -7.58
N LEU A 84 -0.20 -0.78 -6.24
CA LEU A 84 0.13 -1.93 -5.40
C LEU A 84 -0.88 -3.06 -5.54
N ILE A 85 -2.18 -2.75 -5.64
CA ILE A 85 -3.22 -3.75 -5.91
C ILE A 85 -2.96 -4.43 -7.26
N LEU A 86 -2.70 -3.64 -8.31
CA LEU A 86 -2.50 -4.15 -9.66
C LEU A 86 -1.21 -4.98 -9.77
N SER A 87 -0.09 -4.47 -9.29
CA SER A 87 1.18 -5.21 -9.32
C SER A 87 1.14 -6.43 -8.40
N GLY A 88 0.46 -6.36 -7.26
CA GLY A 88 0.26 -7.50 -6.36
C GLY A 88 -0.58 -8.60 -6.99
N LEU A 89 -1.64 -8.25 -7.73
CA LEU A 89 -2.43 -9.22 -8.52
C LEU A 89 -1.60 -9.90 -9.61
N ILE A 90 -0.77 -9.13 -10.32
CA ILE A 90 0.12 -9.69 -11.35
C ILE A 90 1.11 -10.67 -10.72
N LEU A 91 1.74 -10.29 -9.60
CA LEU A 91 2.68 -11.16 -8.89
C LEU A 91 2.02 -12.43 -8.34
N LEU A 92 0.77 -12.32 -7.86
CA LEU A 92 -0.02 -13.47 -7.42
C LEU A 92 -0.29 -14.46 -8.57
N LEU A 93 -0.59 -13.96 -9.77
CA LEU A 93 -0.96 -14.79 -10.92
C LEU A 93 0.24 -15.40 -11.65
N TYR A 94 1.37 -14.69 -11.70
CA TYR A 94 2.50 -15.05 -12.56
C TYR A 94 3.81 -15.32 -11.81
N SER A 95 3.79 -15.30 -10.47
CA SER A 95 4.97 -15.43 -9.60
C SER A 95 5.97 -14.27 -9.75
N SER A 96 6.67 -13.96 -8.66
CA SER A 96 7.72 -12.92 -8.60
C SER A 96 8.91 -13.21 -9.53
N GLY A 97 9.19 -14.48 -9.82
CA GLY A 97 10.26 -14.88 -10.73
C GLY A 97 9.96 -14.61 -12.22
N GLY A 98 8.68 -14.43 -12.59
CA GLY A 98 8.25 -14.30 -13.99
C GLY A 98 8.17 -12.87 -14.52
N LEU A 99 7.98 -11.87 -13.65
CA LEU A 99 7.73 -10.47 -14.05
C LEU A 99 8.47 -9.47 -13.16
N ARG A 100 9.77 -9.29 -13.44
CA ARG A 100 10.64 -8.33 -12.76
C ARG A 100 10.07 -6.91 -12.73
N LEU A 101 9.46 -6.45 -13.81
CA LEU A 101 8.80 -5.13 -13.86
C LEU A 101 7.72 -4.99 -12.77
N ALA A 102 6.90 -6.03 -12.56
CA ALA A 102 5.83 -6.01 -11.57
C ALA A 102 6.40 -6.01 -10.15
N SER A 103 7.46 -6.79 -9.90
CA SER A 103 8.17 -6.82 -8.61
C SER A 103 8.79 -5.46 -8.29
N ASP A 104 9.61 -4.93 -9.20
CA ASP A 104 10.30 -3.65 -9.02
C ASP A 104 9.28 -2.51 -8.82
N SER A 105 8.19 -2.52 -9.60
CA SER A 105 7.12 -1.53 -9.45
C SER A 105 6.40 -1.68 -8.11
N HIS A 106 6.10 -2.90 -7.66
CA HIS A 106 5.44 -3.15 -6.38
C HIS A 106 6.29 -2.64 -5.21
N GLU A 107 7.59 -2.88 -5.25
CA GLU A 107 8.53 -2.38 -4.24
C GLU A 107 8.63 -0.84 -4.25
N ILE A 108 8.85 -0.23 -5.41
CA ILE A 108 8.92 1.23 -5.55
C ILE A 108 7.63 1.90 -5.05
N LEU A 109 6.47 1.36 -5.42
CA LEU A 109 5.18 1.89 -4.97
C LEU A 109 4.99 1.76 -3.46
N THR A 110 5.58 0.75 -2.84
CA THR A 110 5.60 0.59 -1.37
C THR A 110 6.36 1.74 -0.72
N TYR A 111 7.55 2.10 -1.23
CA TYR A 111 8.30 3.25 -0.74
C TYR A 111 7.57 4.57 -0.95
N VAL A 112 6.95 4.76 -2.13
CA VAL A 112 6.10 5.93 -2.40
C VAL A 112 4.95 6.02 -1.40
N LEU A 113 4.30 4.89 -1.09
CA LEU A 113 3.21 4.84 -0.10
C LEU A 113 3.71 5.22 1.30
N ILE A 114 4.85 4.69 1.75
CA ILE A 114 5.44 5.04 3.06
C ILE A 114 5.71 6.54 3.16
N LEU A 115 6.41 7.11 2.17
CA LEU A 115 6.76 8.53 2.14
C LEU A 115 5.51 9.40 2.15
N THR A 116 4.54 9.07 1.30
CA THR A 116 3.29 9.85 1.19
C THR A 116 2.43 9.73 2.44
N LEU A 117 2.42 8.60 3.15
CA LEU A 117 1.75 8.45 4.45
C LEU A 117 2.37 9.37 5.51
N ILE A 118 3.70 9.41 5.60
CA ILE A 118 4.44 10.28 6.53
C ILE A 118 4.12 11.75 6.21
N PHE A 119 4.27 12.17 4.95
CA PHE A 119 4.02 13.55 4.55
C PHE A 119 2.57 13.97 4.72
N HIS A 120 1.61 13.11 4.36
CA HIS A 120 0.18 13.41 4.54
C HIS A 120 -0.18 13.58 6.02
N SER A 121 0.39 12.75 6.90
CA SER A 121 0.14 12.84 8.34
C SER A 121 0.62 14.18 8.94
N ARG A 122 1.72 14.74 8.41
CA ARG A 122 2.25 16.05 8.80
C ARG A 122 1.42 17.18 8.19
N SER A 123 1.16 17.09 6.89
CA SER A 123 0.41 18.11 6.15
C SER A 123 -1.04 18.25 6.60
N SER A 124 -1.66 17.20 7.14
CA SER A 124 -3.04 17.25 7.65
C SER A 124 -3.14 17.82 9.06
N ARG A 125 -2.03 18.05 9.76
CA ARG A 125 -1.99 18.61 11.12
C ARG A 125 -1.76 20.13 11.14
N ASN A 126 -1.18 20.67 10.06
CA ASN A 126 -0.98 22.10 9.83
C ASN A 126 -2.17 22.68 9.06
#